data_AF-A0A1F5UR13-F1
#
_entry.id   AF-A0A1F5UR13-F1
#
_cell.length_a   1.000
_cell.length_b   1.000
_cell.length_c   1.000
_cell.angle_alpha   90.00
_cell.angle_beta   90.00
_cell.angle_gamma   90.00
#
_symmetry.space_group_name_H-M   'P 1'
#
loop_
_entity.id
_entity.type
_entity.pdbx_description
1 polymer ?
#
loop_
_entity_poly.entity_id
_entity_poly.type
_entity_poly.pdbx_seq_one_letter_code
_entity_poly.pdbx_strand_id
1 'polypeptide(L)' 'MTKVGNEKDKPSRLLGIGQAASYLGVEKQTMYKWVCQRSVPFVKCGRLTKFDPKELDRWIIKSTVKEIDVDIDFITDK' A
#
# COMPACT_ATOMS: atom_id res chain seq x y z
N MET A 1 -5.64 9.11 -31.63
CA MET A 1 -4.46 9.25 -30.76
C MET A 1 -4.40 10.70 -30.29
N THR A 2 -4.45 11.10 -29.03
CA THR A 2 -4.40 10.41 -27.73
C THR A 2 -4.98 11.46 -26.77
N LYS A 3 -6.04 11.15 -26.00
CA LYS A 3 -6.54 12.12 -25.00
C LYS A 3 -5.55 12.15 -23.84
N VAL A 4 -4.61 13.10 -23.88
CA VAL A 4 -3.81 13.50 -22.72
C VAL A 4 -4.71 14.37 -21.84
N GLY A 5 -5.51 13.71 -21.01
CA GLY A 5 -6.21 14.36 -19.92
C GLY A 5 -5.20 14.70 -18.84
N ASN A 6 -4.90 15.99 -18.68
CA ASN A 6 -4.24 16.52 -17.50
C ASN A 6 -5.17 16.28 -16.29
N GLU A 7 -4.88 15.27 -15.47
CA GLU A 7 -5.64 14.92 -14.26
C GLU A 7 -4.77 15.10 -13.01
N LYS A 8 -4.06 16.23 -12.94
CA LYS A 8 -3.57 16.75 -11.68
C LYS A 8 -4.76 17.40 -10.98
N ASP A 9 -4.96 17.08 -9.70
CA ASP A 9 -5.95 17.71 -8.81
C ASP A 9 -7.42 17.22 -8.91
N LYS A 10 -7.67 15.91 -8.86
CA LYS A 10 -8.93 15.41 -8.26
C LYS A 10 -8.69 15.15 -6.77
N PRO A 11 -9.60 15.54 -5.85
CA PRO A 11 -9.50 15.09 -4.46
C PRO A 11 -9.49 13.56 -4.49
N SER A 12 -8.36 12.97 -4.09
CA SER A 12 -8.10 11.54 -4.22
C SER A 12 -9.23 10.80 -3.50
N ARG A 13 -10.17 10.26 -4.28
CA ARG A 13 -11.32 9.55 -3.72
C ARG A 13 -10.77 8.37 -2.93
N LEU A 14 -11.03 8.37 -1.62
CA LEU A 14 -10.62 7.25 -0.78
C LEU A 14 -11.20 5.95 -1.34
N LEU A 15 -10.34 4.95 -1.47
CA LEU A 15 -10.69 3.64 -1.98
C LEU A 15 -11.59 2.91 -0.98
N GLY A 16 -12.57 2.17 -1.49
CA GLY A 16 -13.28 1.16 -0.70
C GLY A 16 -12.44 -0.12 -0.57
N ILE A 17 -12.85 -1.04 0.28
CA ILE A 17 -12.09 -2.29 0.51
C ILE A 17 -11.88 -3.13 -0.75
N GLY A 18 -12.87 -3.18 -1.65
CA GLY A 18 -12.73 -3.90 -2.92
C GLY A 18 -11.75 -3.24 -3.88
N GLN A 19 -11.70 -1.90 -3.89
CA GLN A 19 -10.75 -1.15 -4.70
C GLN A 19 -9.34 -1.26 -4.14
N ALA A 20 -9.17 -1.17 -2.81
CA ALA A 20 -7.88 -1.37 -2.16
C ALA A 20 -7.36 -2.81 -2.35
N ALA A 21 -8.23 -3.82 -2.26
CA ALA A 21 -7.88 -5.20 -2.56
C ALA A 21 -7.37 -5.37 -3.99
N SER A 22 -8.09 -4.77 -4.96
CA SER A 22 -7.68 -4.79 -6.37
C SER A 22 -6.38 -4.01 -6.61
N TYR A 23 -6.19 -2.91 -5.88
CA TYR A 23 -4.99 -2.08 -5.93
C TYR A 23 -3.74 -2.84 -5.48
N LEU A 24 -3.88 -3.62 -4.40
CA LEU A 24 -2.80 -4.42 -3.80
C LEU A 24 -2.64 -5.80 -4.47
N GLY A 25 -3.55 -6.19 -5.36
CA GLY A 25 -3.55 -7.53 -5.96
C GLY A 25 -3.88 -8.66 -4.97
N VAL A 26 -4.66 -8.38 -3.93
CA VAL A 26 -5.03 -9.36 -2.89
C VAL A 26 -6.53 -9.60 -2.82
N GLU A 27 -6.93 -10.70 -2.19
CA GLU A 27 -8.34 -10.98 -1.95
C GLU A 27 -8.96 -10.02 -0.91
N LYS A 28 -10.25 -9.71 -1.05
CA LYS A 28 -11.00 -8.89 -0.07
C LYS A 28 -10.94 -9.50 1.33
N GLN A 29 -10.96 -10.83 1.46
CA GLN A 29 -10.84 -11.49 2.76
C GLN A 29 -9.51 -11.15 3.44
N THR A 30 -8.41 -11.12 2.70
CA THR A 30 -7.09 -10.71 3.20
C THR A 30 -7.10 -9.25 3.64
N MET A 31 -7.73 -8.36 2.87
CA MET A 31 -7.91 -6.98 3.29
C MET A 31 -8.68 -6.84 4.60
N TYR A 32 -9.76 -7.61 4.80
CA TYR A 32 -10.48 -7.60 6.08
C TYR A 32 -9.58 -8.07 7.24
N LYS A 33 -8.78 -9.12 7.04
CA LYS A 33 -7.82 -9.59 8.04
C LYS A 33 -6.81 -8.49 8.40
N TRP A 34 -6.23 -7.82 7.41
CA TRP A 34 -5.26 -6.74 7.65
C TRP A 34 -5.88 -5.53 8.34
N VAL A 35 -7.12 -5.16 8.02
CA VAL A 35 -7.85 -4.09 8.74
C VAL A 35 -8.10 -4.48 10.19
N CYS A 36 -8.54 -5.71 10.45
CA CYS A 36 -8.75 -6.22 11.81
C CYS A 36 -7.46 -6.24 12.63
N GLN A 37 -6.35 -6.66 12.00
CA GLN A 37 -5.02 -6.68 12.61
C GLN A 37 -4.34 -5.30 12.67
N ARG A 38 -4.94 -4.27 12.05
CA ARG A 38 -4.36 -2.94 11.87
C ARG A 38 -2.98 -2.95 11.20
N SER A 39 -2.76 -3.92 10.32
CA SER A 39 -1.49 -4.09 9.59
C SER A 39 -1.39 -3.17 8.38
N VAL A 40 -2.51 -2.65 7.88
CA VAL A 40 -2.60 -1.76 6.70
C VAL A 40 -3.17 -0.39 7.13
N PRO A 41 -2.68 0.75 6.58
CA PRO A 41 -3.26 2.06 6.88
C PRO A 41 -4.70 2.16 6.36
N PHE A 42 -5.60 2.70 7.17
CA PHE A 42 -6.99 2.95 6.79
C PHE A 42 -7.53 4.20 7.48
N VAL A 43 -8.49 4.85 6.83
CA VAL A 43 -9.25 5.99 7.34
C VAL A 43 -10.63 5.50 7.78
N LYS A 44 -11.02 5.80 9.02
CA LYS A 44 -12.39 5.56 9.51
C LYS A 44 -13.30 6.71 9.13
N CYS A 45 -14.30 6.42 8.32
CA CYS A 45 -15.36 7.34 7.95
C CYS A 45 -16.69 6.82 8.53
N GLY A 46 -16.86 6.98 9.84
CA GLY A 46 -17.98 6.38 10.59
C GLY A 46 -17.92 4.85 10.56
N ARG A 47 -18.97 4.23 9.99
CA ARG A 47 -19.04 2.75 9.82
C ARG A 47 -18.21 2.25 8.64
N LEU A 48 -17.82 3.14 7.73
CA LEU A 48 -17.06 2.78 6.53
C LEU A 48 -15.57 2.82 6.80
N THR A 49 -14.87 1.82 6.29
CA THR A 49 -13.41 1.81 6.23
C THR A 49 -12.99 2.18 4.82
N LYS A 50 -12.10 3.16 4.73
CA LYS A 50 -11.64 3.78 3.50
C LYS A 50 -10.12 3.77 3.47
N PHE A 51 -9.52 3.84 2.27
CA PHE A 51 -8.08 3.75 2.10
C PHE A 51 -7.58 4.90 1.23
N ASP A 52 -6.55 5.60 1.68
CA ASP A 52 -5.86 6.57 0.83
C ASP A 52 -4.82 5.82 -0.03
N PRO A 53 -4.89 5.90 -1.37
CA PRO A 53 -3.88 5.29 -2.23
C PRO A 53 -2.45 5.76 -1.91
N LYS A 54 -2.26 7.03 -1.53
CA LYS A 54 -0.93 7.56 -1.17
C LYS A 54 -0.39 6.97 0.13
N GLU A 55 -1.27 6.61 1.07
CA GLU A 55 -0.85 5.90 2.28
C GLU A 55 -0.55 4.44 1.99
N LEU A 56 -1.34 3.80 1.13
CA LEU A 56 -1.08 2.45 0.67
C LEU A 56 0.28 2.35 -0.03
N ASP A 57 0.63 3.29 -0.91
CA ASP A 57 1.93 3.32 -1.57
C ASP A 57 3.09 3.41 -0.57
N ARG A 58 2.98 4.32 0.39
CA ARG A 58 3.98 4.46 1.46
C ARG A 58 4.10 3.19 2.30
N TRP A 59 2.97 2.53 2.56
CA TRP A 59 2.95 1.26 3.28
C TRP A 59 3.60 0.12 2.49
N ILE A 60 3.39 0.04 1.16
CA ILE A 60 4.05 -0.94 0.30
C ILE A 60 5.57 -0.74 0.35
N ILE A 61 6.03 0.50 0.19
CA ILE A 61 7.46 0.84 0.26
C ILE A 61 8.06 0.45 1.60
N LYS A 62 7.35 0.72 2.71
CA LYS A 62 7.79 0.34 4.06
C LYS A 62 7.79 -1.18 4.29
N SER A 63 6.84 -1.89 3.68
CA SER A 63 6.67 -3.34 3.84
C SER A 63 7.53 -4.15 2.87
N THR A 64 8.22 -3.49 1.94
CA THR A 64 9.14 -4.13 1.01
C THR A 64 10.41 -4.54 1.77
N VAL A 65 10.60 -5.84 1.93
CA VAL A 65 11.86 -6.40 2.42
C VAL A 65 12.86 -6.33 1.26
N LYS A 66 13.79 -5.38 1.33
CA LYS A 66 14.96 -5.38 0.43
C LYS A 66 15.93 -6.42 0.96
N GLU A 67 16.45 -7.25 0.06
CA GLU A 67 17.56 -8.15 0.39
C GLU A 67 18.67 -7.33 1.04
N ILE A 68 19.11 -7.75 2.22
CA ILE A 68 20.26 -7.15 2.89
C ILE A 68 21.45 -7.72 2.15
N ASP A 69 22.06 -6.91 1.29
CA ASP A 69 23.39 -7.21 0.78
C ASP A 69 24.33 -7.10 1.98
N VAL A 70 24.55 -8.22 2.66
CA VAL A 70 25.57 -8.33 3.68
C VAL A 70 26.89 -8.35 2.93
N ASP A 71 27.62 -7.23 2.96
CA ASP A 71 29.03 -7.20 2.58
C ASP A 71 29.76 -8.30 3.38
N ILE A 72 30.03 -9.44 2.72
CA ILE A 72 30.77 -10.59 3.28
C ILE A 72 32.24 -10.21 3.52
N ASP A 73 32.66 -9.01 3.12
CA ASP A 73 34.02 -8.51 3.31
C ASP A 73 34.37 -8.24 4.78
N PHE A 74 33.40 -8.19 5.72
CA PHE A 74 33.68 -8.01 7.16
C PHE A 74 33.95 -9.31 7.93
N ILE A 75 33.67 -10.49 7.35
CA ILE A 75 33.88 -11.80 8.03
C ILE A 75 35.28 -12.37 7.74
N THR A 76 35.97 -11.87 6.71
CA THR A 76 37.36 -12.27 6.41
C THR A 76 38.32 -11.24 7.00
N ASP A 77 38.23 -11.00 8.31
CA ASP A 77 39.34 -10.39 9.04
C ASP A 77 40.50 -11.39 9.05
N LYS A 78 41.63 -10.93 8.56
CA LYS A 78 42.87 -11.68 8.33
C LYS A 78 43.72 -11.71 9.58
#